data_AF-A0A183PI56-F1
#
_entry.id   AF-A0A183PI56-F1
#
_cell.length_a   1.000
_cell.length_b   1.000
_cell.length_c   1.000
_cell.angle_alpha   90.00
_cell.angle_beta   90.00
_cell.angle_gamma   90.00
#
_symmetry.space_group_name_H-M   'P 1'
#
loop_
_entity.id
_entity.type
_entity.pdbx_description
1 polymer ?
#
loop_
_entity_poly.entity_id
_entity_poly.type
_entity_poly.pdbx_seq_one_letter_code
_entity_poly.pdbx_strand_id
1 'polypeptide(L)'
;MTGTYVTAQAKFTKLRKRLDQLGYKQPLGLDSLPLVERLFYDLVWTTENLRKVRSELSSQIQIRSTVEDYIAPYKADNGKLIRENNEINHHLMVLRQDYEENIRGLKGECRRLENENEDMKYFNSQCLDKIHNYEREAKRMIEQILYLQEKNFQAVVYTPGNDL
;
A
#
# COMPACT_ATOMS: atom_id res chain seq x y z
N MET A 1 -51.97 -27.16 -69.37
CA MET A 1 -51.15 -25.97 -69.67
C MET A 1 -51.77 -24.64 -69.20
N THR A 2 -53.06 -24.58 -68.89
CA THR A 2 -53.73 -23.33 -68.45
C THR A 2 -53.48 -22.96 -66.97
N GLY A 3 -53.31 -23.95 -66.08
CA GLY A 3 -53.12 -23.70 -64.64
C GLY A 3 -51.80 -23.01 -64.25
N THR A 4 -50.72 -23.26 -65.00
CA THR A 4 -49.39 -22.65 -64.77
C THR A 4 -49.30 -21.20 -65.24
N TYR A 5 -50.01 -20.85 -66.33
CA TYR A 5 -50.08 -19.47 -66.83
C TYR A 5 -50.86 -18.55 -65.89
N VAL A 6 -51.98 -19.04 -65.33
CA VAL A 6 -52.80 -18.26 -64.39
C VAL A 6 -52.04 -17.93 -63.11
N THR A 7 -51.21 -18.87 -62.62
CA THR A 7 -50.34 -18.65 -61.45
C THR A 7 -49.17 -17.72 -61.77
N ALA A 8 -48.57 -17.82 -62.95
CA ALA A 8 -47.51 -16.91 -63.40
C ALA A 8 -48.01 -15.47 -63.58
N GLN A 9 -49.20 -15.28 -64.15
CA GLN A 9 -49.83 -13.96 -64.34
C GLN A 9 -50.17 -13.28 -63.00
N ALA A 10 -50.63 -14.06 -62.02
CA ALA A 10 -50.91 -13.56 -60.67
C ALA A 10 -49.62 -13.10 -59.96
N LYS A 11 -48.54 -13.89 -60.04
CA LYS A 11 -47.22 -13.52 -59.51
C LYS A 11 -46.64 -12.29 -60.20
N PHE A 12 -46.75 -12.23 -61.54
CA PHE A 12 -46.34 -11.08 -62.35
C PHE A 12 -47.03 -9.80 -61.87
N THR A 13 -48.35 -9.84 -61.73
CA THR A 13 -49.14 -8.66 -61.31
C THR A 13 -48.73 -8.20 -59.91
N LYS A 14 -48.47 -9.14 -58.99
CA LYS A 14 -48.05 -8.84 -57.61
C LYS A 14 -46.65 -8.22 -57.56
N LEU A 15 -45.68 -8.80 -58.26
CA LEU A 15 -44.32 -8.26 -58.33
C LEU A 15 -44.29 -6.90 -59.02
N ARG A 16 -45.05 -6.76 -60.12
CA ARG A 16 -45.17 -5.51 -60.87
C ARG A 16 -45.68 -4.37 -60.00
N LYS A 17 -46.77 -4.58 -59.26
CA LYS A 17 -47.30 -3.58 -58.32
C LYS A 17 -46.27 -3.14 -57.28
N ARG A 18 -45.48 -4.08 -56.74
CA ARG A 18 -44.42 -3.77 -55.77
C ARG A 18 -43.25 -2.99 -56.39
N LEU A 19 -42.83 -3.36 -57.60
CA LEU A 19 -41.80 -2.64 -58.35
C LEU A 19 -42.27 -1.22 -58.70
N ASP A 20 -43.52 -1.06 -59.14
CA ASP A 20 -44.13 0.24 -59.44
C ASP A 20 -44.19 1.15 -58.21
N GLN A 21 -44.56 0.60 -57.04
CA GLN A 21 -44.55 1.32 -55.76
C GLN A 21 -43.16 1.85 -55.39
N LEU A 22 -42.11 1.16 -55.82
CA LEU A 22 -40.71 1.55 -55.61
C LEU A 22 -40.15 2.37 -56.77
N GLY A 23 -40.97 2.72 -57.77
CA GLY A 23 -40.59 3.56 -58.91
C GLY A 23 -39.95 2.82 -60.09
N TYR A 24 -39.82 1.49 -60.03
CA TYR A 24 -39.26 0.68 -61.11
C TYR A 24 -40.31 0.44 -62.21
N LYS A 25 -40.38 1.38 -63.16
CA LYS A 25 -41.41 1.39 -64.21
C LYS A 25 -41.05 0.61 -65.49
N GLN A 26 -39.82 0.11 -65.61
CA GLN A 26 -39.30 -0.57 -66.81
C GLN A 26 -40.13 -1.81 -67.18
N PRO A 27 -40.37 -2.10 -68.47
CA PRO A 27 -41.13 -3.28 -68.89
C PRO A 27 -40.44 -4.59 -68.43
N LEU A 28 -41.23 -5.57 -67.98
CA LEU A 28 -40.75 -6.85 -67.46
C LEU A 28 -41.26 -8.00 -68.34
N GLY A 29 -40.36 -8.85 -68.83
CA GLY A 29 -40.71 -10.07 -69.57
C GLY A 29 -41.06 -11.24 -68.66
N LEU A 30 -41.97 -12.12 -69.11
CA LEU A 30 -42.39 -13.30 -68.36
C LEU A 30 -41.24 -14.26 -68.04
N ASP A 31 -40.25 -14.38 -68.92
CA ASP A 31 -39.11 -15.29 -68.76
C ASP A 31 -38.16 -14.85 -67.63
N SER A 32 -38.10 -13.55 -67.36
CA SER A 32 -37.27 -12.96 -66.30
C SER A 32 -37.95 -12.94 -64.93
N LEU A 33 -39.25 -13.24 -64.87
CA LEU A 33 -40.07 -13.12 -63.67
C LEU A 33 -39.52 -13.90 -62.45
N PRO A 34 -39.10 -15.18 -62.56
CA PRO A 34 -38.62 -15.94 -61.40
C PRO A 34 -37.33 -15.38 -60.81
N LEU A 35 -36.43 -14.85 -61.65
CA LEU A 35 -35.16 -14.28 -61.22
C LEU A 35 -35.38 -12.93 -60.52
N VAL A 36 -36.18 -12.06 -61.13
CA VAL A 36 -36.48 -10.73 -60.55
C VAL A 36 -37.24 -10.88 -59.24
N GLU A 37 -38.14 -11.85 -59.11
CA GLU A 37 -38.84 -12.14 -57.85
C GLU A 37 -37.87 -12.51 -56.72
N ARG A 38 -36.87 -13.36 -57.00
CA ARG A 38 -35.84 -13.74 -56.03
C ARG A 38 -34.94 -12.58 -55.65
N LEU A 39 -34.40 -11.87 -56.64
CA LEU A 39 -33.53 -10.70 -56.38
C LEU A 39 -34.28 -9.61 -55.61
N PHE A 40 -35.55 -9.40 -55.91
CA PHE A 40 -36.39 -8.44 -55.20
C PHE A 40 -36.58 -8.85 -53.74
N TYR A 41 -36.86 -10.13 -53.49
CA TYR A 41 -36.96 -10.66 -52.13
C TYR A 41 -35.64 -10.49 -51.37
N ASP A 42 -34.51 -10.86 -51.96
CA ASP A 42 -33.19 -10.75 -51.35
C ASP A 42 -32.84 -9.29 -51.04
N LEU A 43 -33.17 -8.36 -51.94
CA LEU A 43 -32.94 -6.93 -51.73
C LEU A 43 -33.77 -6.38 -50.57
N VAL A 44 -35.07 -6.70 -50.54
CA VAL A 44 -35.96 -6.27 -49.44
C VAL A 44 -35.49 -6.86 -48.12
N TRP A 45 -35.17 -8.17 -48.10
CA TRP A 45 -34.66 -8.87 -46.93
C TRP A 45 -33.35 -8.26 -46.42
N THR A 46 -32.37 -8.07 -47.32
CA THR A 46 -31.06 -7.52 -46.96
C THR A 46 -31.18 -6.09 -46.44
N THR A 47 -32.05 -5.26 -47.05
CA THR A 47 -32.27 -3.87 -46.63
C THR A 47 -32.91 -3.82 -45.24
N GLU A 48 -33.90 -4.68 -44.98
CA GLU A 48 -34.57 -4.72 -43.69
C GLU A 48 -33.66 -5.27 -42.60
N ASN A 49 -32.89 -6.32 -42.90
CA ASN A 49 -31.90 -6.85 -41.98
C ASN A 49 -30.81 -5.82 -41.67
N LEU A 50 -30.33 -5.06 -42.68
CA LEU A 50 -29.37 -3.98 -42.48
C LEU A 50 -29.95 -2.87 -41.58
N ARG A 51 -31.21 -2.49 -41.76
CA ARG A 51 -31.88 -1.52 -40.87
C ARG A 51 -31.93 -2.02 -39.43
N LYS A 52 -32.28 -3.30 -39.23
CA LYS A 52 -32.32 -3.93 -37.91
C LYS A 52 -30.94 -3.92 -37.25
N VAL A 53 -29.92 -4.42 -37.93
CA VAL A 53 -28.53 -4.46 -37.43
C VAL A 53 -28.04 -3.06 -37.10
N ARG A 54 -28.34 -2.05 -37.94
CA ARG A 54 -27.97 -0.66 -37.67
C ARG A 54 -28.64 -0.12 -36.40
N SER A 55 -29.92 -0.44 -36.18
CA SER A 55 -30.64 -0.04 -34.97
C SER A 55 -30.06 -0.71 -33.72
N GLU A 56 -29.76 -2.00 -33.81
CA GLU A 56 -29.12 -2.75 -32.73
C GLU A 56 -27.73 -2.18 -32.41
N LEU A 57 -26.91 -1.91 -33.42
CA LEU A 57 -25.60 -1.29 -33.24
C LEU A 57 -25.70 0.08 -32.57
N SER A 58 -26.64 0.92 -33.00
CA SER A 58 -26.87 2.23 -32.38
C SER A 58 -27.25 2.11 -30.90
N SER A 59 -28.11 1.15 -30.57
CA SER A 59 -28.49 0.85 -29.19
C SER A 59 -27.28 0.38 -28.36
N GLN A 60 -26.48 -0.53 -28.91
CA GLN A 60 -25.28 -1.03 -28.24
C GLN A 60 -24.22 0.05 -28.00
N ILE A 61 -24.03 0.97 -28.94
CA ILE A 61 -23.15 2.13 -28.77
C ILE A 61 -23.64 3.00 -27.61
N GLN A 62 -24.95 3.25 -27.53
CA GLN A 62 -25.54 4.07 -26.47
C GLN A 62 -25.43 3.40 -25.09
N ILE A 63 -25.65 2.08 -25.01
CA ILE A 63 -25.45 1.30 -23.78
C ILE A 63 -23.98 1.37 -23.36
N ARG A 64 -23.04 1.15 -24.29
CA ARG A 64 -21.61 1.22 -24.00
C ARG A 64 -21.20 2.61 -23.49
N SER A 65 -21.66 3.68 -24.14
CA SER A 65 -21.40 5.05 -23.69
C SER A 65 -21.90 5.27 -22.26
N THR A 66 -23.15 4.87 -22.00
CA THR A 66 -23.76 4.97 -20.67
C THR A 66 -22.95 4.21 -19.62
N VAL A 67 -22.51 2.98 -19.94
CA VAL A 67 -21.67 2.17 -19.05
C VAL A 67 -20.31 2.82 -18.81
N GLU A 68 -19.69 3.40 -19.84
CA GLU A 68 -18.43 4.14 -19.69
C GLU A 68 -18.61 5.35 -18.76
N ASP A 69 -19.71 6.10 -18.89
CA ASP A 69 -20.06 7.22 -18.01
C ASP A 69 -20.27 6.78 -16.55
N TYR A 70 -20.93 5.64 -16.33
CA TYR A 70 -21.10 5.08 -14.99
C TYR A 70 -19.80 4.56 -14.38
N ILE A 71 -18.88 4.01 -15.18
CA ILE A 71 -17.61 3.45 -14.69
C ILE A 71 -16.54 4.53 -14.46
N ALA A 72 -16.58 5.63 -15.21
CA ALA A 72 -15.63 6.74 -15.11
C ALA A 72 -15.37 7.24 -13.67
N PRO A 73 -16.40 7.55 -12.83
CA PRO A 73 -16.16 8.00 -11.46
C PRO A 73 -15.46 6.94 -10.60
N TYR A 74 -15.86 5.67 -10.71
CA TYR A 74 -15.21 4.58 -9.96
C TYR A 74 -13.74 4.39 -10.37
N LYS A 75 -13.40 4.54 -11.64
CA LYS A 75 -12.00 4.51 -12.09
C LYS A 75 -11.20 5.67 -11.52
N ALA A 76 -11.77 6.88 -11.50
CA ALA A 76 -11.13 8.06 -10.94
C ALA A 76 -10.90 7.91 -9.43
N ASP A 77 -11.93 7.48 -8.69
CA ASP A 77 -11.88 7.26 -7.24
C ASP A 77 -10.91 6.13 -6.87
N ASN A 78 -10.96 4.99 -7.56
CA ASN A 78 -9.98 3.92 -7.36
C ASN A 78 -8.55 4.41 -7.63
N GLY A 79 -8.35 5.21 -8.68
CA GLY A 79 -7.05 5.82 -8.94
C GLY A 79 -6.57 6.73 -7.81
N LYS A 80 -7.48 7.50 -7.19
CA LYS A 80 -7.18 8.33 -6.03
C LYS A 80 -6.85 7.48 -4.80
N LEU A 81 -7.68 6.49 -4.48
CA LEU A 81 -7.48 5.59 -3.35
C LEU A 81 -6.15 4.82 -3.44
N ILE A 82 -5.77 4.35 -4.64
CA ILE A 82 -4.49 3.68 -4.84
C ILE A 82 -3.32 4.62 -4.54
N ARG A 83 -3.39 5.88 -4.98
CA ARG A 83 -2.34 6.88 -4.66
C ARG A 83 -2.24 7.13 -3.17
N GLU A 84 -3.37 7.40 -2.51
CA GLU A 84 -3.40 7.63 -1.06
C GLU A 84 -2.91 6.41 -0.27
N ASN A 85 -3.31 5.20 -0.67
CA ASN A 85 -2.85 3.96 -0.03
C ASN A 85 -1.33 3.79 -0.16
N ASN A 86 -0.77 4.06 -1.34
CA ASN A 86 0.66 3.98 -1.58
C ASN A 86 1.43 5.04 -0.77
N GLU A 87 0.93 6.28 -0.71
CA GLU A 87 1.51 7.35 0.10
C GLU A 87 1.50 7.00 1.59
N ILE A 88 0.37 6.53 2.12
CA ILE A 88 0.25 6.09 3.52
C ILE A 88 1.21 4.94 3.81
N ASN A 89 1.29 3.93 2.93
CA ASN A 89 2.21 2.81 3.11
C ASN A 89 3.66 3.28 3.13
N HIS A 90 4.03 4.23 2.26
CA HIS A 90 5.36 4.81 2.26
C HIS A 90 5.66 5.56 3.57
N HIS A 91 4.74 6.41 4.03
CA HIS A 91 4.88 7.12 5.30
C HIS A 91 4.99 6.16 6.49
N LEU A 92 4.18 5.11 6.54
CA LEU A 92 4.27 4.09 7.59
C LEU A 92 5.62 3.36 7.58
N MET A 93 6.18 3.09 6.39
CA MET A 93 7.49 2.45 6.26
C MET A 93 8.60 3.34 6.82
N VAL A 94 8.62 4.63 6.44
CA VAL A 94 9.61 5.60 6.93
C VAL A 94 9.48 5.77 8.44
N LEU A 95 8.25 5.98 8.92
CA LEU A 95 7.99 6.17 10.35
C LEU A 95 8.44 4.95 11.17
N ARG A 96 8.18 3.73 10.67
CA ARG A 96 8.65 2.50 11.32
C ARG A 96 10.17 2.45 11.39
N GLN A 97 10.85 2.78 10.29
CA GLN A 97 12.30 2.81 10.24
C GLN A 97 12.89 3.81 11.26
N ASP A 98 12.33 5.02 11.32
CA ASP A 98 12.75 6.06 12.26
C ASP A 98 12.55 5.61 13.72
N TYR A 99 11.40 5.00 14.04
CA TYR A 99 11.16 4.46 15.37
C TYR A 99 12.13 3.32 15.73
N GLU A 100 12.39 2.40 14.80
CA GLU A 100 13.34 1.32 15.03
C GLU A 100 14.76 1.86 15.27
N GLU A 101 15.17 2.90 14.53
CA GLU A 101 16.46 3.57 14.72
C GLU A 101 16.54 4.28 16.07
N ASN A 102 15.52 5.06 16.43
CA ASN A 102 15.43 5.71 17.72
C ASN A 102 15.46 4.71 18.89
N ILE A 103 14.74 3.61 18.78
CA ILE A 103 14.76 2.54 19.80
C ILE A 103 16.15 1.92 19.92
N ARG A 104 16.84 1.66 18.80
CA ARG A 104 18.22 1.16 18.83
C ARG A 104 19.17 2.16 19.50
N GLY A 105 19.06 3.44 19.15
CA GLY A 105 19.85 4.51 19.75
C GLY A 105 19.65 4.62 21.26
N LEU A 106 18.39 4.70 21.71
CA LEU A 106 18.05 4.77 23.13
C LEU A 106 18.49 3.53 23.91
N LYS A 107 18.36 2.33 23.35
CA LYS A 107 18.87 1.11 23.97
C LYS A 107 20.40 1.12 24.10
N GLY A 108 21.10 1.65 23.10
CA GLY A 108 22.54 1.82 23.15
C GLY A 108 22.95 2.77 24.27
N GLU A 109 22.25 3.90 24.38
CA GLU A 109 22.51 4.91 25.41
C GLU A 109 22.20 4.40 26.83
N CYS A 110 21.09 3.67 27.01
CA CYS A 110 20.79 3.03 28.30
C CYS A 110 21.91 2.11 28.74
N ARG A 111 22.40 1.23 27.84
CA ARG A 111 23.51 0.31 28.16
C ARG A 111 24.80 1.06 28.52
N ARG A 112 25.10 2.16 27.82
CA ARG A 112 26.26 3.01 28.11
C ARG A 112 26.16 3.59 29.53
N LEU A 113 25.00 4.16 29.86
CA LEU A 113 24.75 4.75 31.18
C LEU A 113 24.72 3.69 32.30
N GLU A 114 24.21 2.49 32.03
CA GLU A 114 24.23 1.36 32.96
C GLU A 114 25.68 0.96 33.29
N ASN A 115 26.54 0.79 32.28
CA ASN A 115 27.95 0.48 32.47
C ASN A 115 28.69 1.58 33.25
N GLU A 116 28.48 2.86 32.88
CA GLU A 116 29.09 3.98 33.61
C GLU A 116 28.65 4.02 35.08
N ASN A 117 27.37 3.71 35.36
CA ASN A 117 26.86 3.65 36.72
C ASN A 117 27.49 2.50 37.52
N GLU A 118 27.66 1.33 36.91
CA GLU A 118 28.38 0.20 37.52
C GLU A 118 29.84 0.54 37.83
N ASP A 119 30.55 1.16 36.87
CA ASP A 119 31.93 1.62 37.07
C ASP A 119 32.04 2.63 38.21
N MET A 120 31.12 3.60 38.27
CA MET A 120 31.08 4.61 39.33
C MET A 120 30.77 3.98 40.70
N LYS A 121 29.85 3.02 40.77
CA LYS A 121 29.57 2.28 42.02
C LYS A 121 30.79 1.51 42.48
N TYR A 122 31.49 0.83 41.57
CA TYR A 122 32.71 0.09 41.88
C TYR A 122 33.81 1.03 42.38
N PHE A 123 34.03 2.16 41.70
CA PHE A 123 35.00 3.17 42.12
C PHE A 123 34.66 3.75 43.51
N ASN A 124 33.39 4.05 43.78
CA ASN A 124 32.94 4.55 45.07
C ASN A 124 33.20 3.52 46.20
N SER A 125 32.87 2.25 45.96
CA SER A 125 33.18 1.16 46.89
C SER A 125 34.67 1.09 47.23
N GLN A 126 35.55 1.19 46.23
CA GLN A 126 36.99 1.22 46.46
C GLN A 126 37.45 2.43 47.26
N CYS A 127 36.86 3.60 47.03
CA CYS A 127 37.16 4.81 47.80
C CYS A 127 36.77 4.64 49.27
N LEU A 128 35.60 4.06 49.54
CA LEU A 128 35.14 3.76 50.89
C LEU A 128 36.08 2.79 51.61
N ASP A 129 36.51 1.71 50.94
CA ASP A 129 37.46 0.76 51.53
C ASP A 129 38.81 1.41 51.86
N LYS A 130 39.31 2.31 51.00
CA LYS A 130 40.52 3.10 51.27
C LYS A 130 40.34 4.02 52.48
N ILE A 131 39.20 4.70 52.60
CA ILE A 131 38.90 5.55 53.77
C ILE A 131 38.91 4.70 55.03
N HIS A 132 38.22 3.56 55.06
CA HIS A 132 38.23 2.66 56.21
C HIS A 132 39.63 2.14 56.55
N ASN A 133 40.49 1.89 55.56
CA ASN A 133 41.89 1.54 55.79
C ASN A 133 42.64 2.66 56.50
N TYR A 134 42.56 3.89 55.98
CA TYR A 134 43.22 5.04 56.58
C TYR A 134 42.69 5.34 57.99
N GLU A 135 41.40 5.19 58.24
CA GLU A 135 40.82 5.35 59.58
C GLU A 135 41.36 4.31 60.57
N ARG A 136 41.52 3.05 60.13
CA ARG A 136 42.13 1.99 60.96
C ARG A 136 43.60 2.27 61.24
N GLU A 137 44.37 2.69 60.24
CA GLU A 137 45.77 3.05 60.42
C GLU A 137 45.94 4.24 61.34
N ALA A 138 45.11 5.28 61.19
CA ALA A 138 45.12 6.44 62.06
C ALA A 138 44.83 6.04 63.52
N LYS A 139 43.83 5.18 63.77
CA LYS A 139 43.56 4.64 65.10
C LYS A 139 44.75 3.89 65.69
N ARG A 140 45.39 3.00 64.92
CA ARG A 140 46.60 2.28 65.36
C ARG A 140 47.76 3.22 65.69
N MET A 141 47.97 4.26 64.87
CA MET A 141 49.00 5.26 65.13
C MET A 141 48.73 6.03 66.43
N ILE A 142 47.48 6.41 66.68
CA ILE A 142 47.06 7.07 67.93
C ILE A 142 47.32 6.15 69.13
N GLU A 143 46.89 4.89 69.06
CA GLU A 143 47.14 3.89 70.12
C GLU A 143 48.64 3.71 70.38
N GLN A 144 49.45 3.63 69.32
CA GLN A 144 50.91 3.51 69.43
C GLN A 144 51.56 4.74 70.07
N ILE A 145 51.10 5.95 69.71
CA ILE A 145 51.57 7.20 70.32
C ILE A 145 51.25 7.20 71.82
N LEU A 146 50.02 6.87 72.20
CA LEU A 146 49.60 6.81 73.61
C LEU A 146 50.44 5.80 74.40
N TYR A 147 50.64 4.60 73.85
CA TYR A 147 51.48 3.57 74.46
C TYR A 147 52.93 4.02 74.66
N LEU A 148 53.52 4.69 73.66
CA LEU A 148 54.88 5.22 73.76
C LEU A 148 54.97 6.37 74.77
N GLN A 149 53.94 7.23 74.84
CA GLN A 149 53.86 8.30 75.84
C GLN A 149 53.79 7.71 77.26
N GLU A 150 53.01 6.66 77.49
CA GLU A 150 52.92 5.98 78.78
C GLU A 150 54.27 5.34 79.18
N LYS A 151 54.92 4.64 78.25
CA LYS A 151 56.26 4.08 78.48
C LYS A 151 57.29 5.14 78.80
N ASN A 152 57.30 6.25 78.06
CA ASN A 152 58.20 7.37 78.32
C ASN A 152 57.92 7.99 79.71
N PHE A 153 56.65 8.16 80.08
CA PHE A 153 56.28 8.67 81.40
C PHE A 153 56.81 7.76 82.52
N GLN A 154 56.63 6.44 82.39
CA GLN A 154 57.19 5.47 83.32
C GLN A 154 58.73 5.57 83.37
N ALA A 155 59.40 5.64 82.22
CA ALA A 155 60.86 5.79 82.17
C ALA A 155 61.36 7.06 82.87
N VAL A 156 60.65 8.19 82.74
CA VAL A 156 60.97 9.46 83.43
C VAL A 156 60.73 9.39 84.94
N VAL A 157 59.72 8.64 85.40
CA VAL A 157 59.43 8.44 86.83
C VAL A 157 60.41 7.46 87.48
N TYR A 158 60.94 6.49 86.72
CA TYR A 158 61.93 5.51 87.17
C TYR A 158 63.39 5.92 86.94
N THR A 159 63.66 7.05 86.28
CA THR A 159 64.93 7.74 86.46
C THR A 159 64.90 8.40 87.84
N PRO A 160 65.58 7.85 88.88
CA PRO A 160 65.87 8.66 90.05
C PRO A 160 66.61 9.90 89.54
N GLY A 161 66.28 11.07 90.07
CA GLY A 161 67.07 12.26 89.78
C GLY A 161 68.54 11.94 90.01
N ASN A 162 69.33 12.00 88.94
CA ASN A 162 70.71 12.44 89.10
C ASN A 162 70.62 13.93 89.43
N ASP A 163 70.44 14.22 90.72
CA ASP A 163 71.15 15.34 91.30
C ASP A 163 72.65 15.03 91.17
N LEU A 164 73.39 15.99 90.61
CA LEU A 164 74.84 16.08 90.39
C LEU A 164 75.43 15.32 89.18
#